data_AF-A0A972XGV3-F1
#
_entry.id   AF-A0A972XGV3-F1
#
_cell.length_a   1.000
_cell.length_b   1.000
_cell.length_c   1.000
_cell.angle_alpha   90.00
_cell.angle_beta   90.00
_cell.angle_gamma   90.00
#
_symmetry.space_group_name_H-M   'P 1'
#
loop_
_entity.id
_entity.type
_entity.pdbx_description
1 polymer ?
#
loop_
_entity_poly.entity_id
_entity_poly.type
_entity_poly.pdbx_seq_one_letter_code
_entity_poly.pdbx_strand_id
1 'polypeptide(L)'
;LVLSKGKHTVEGEEALAFVRARKTLGDGSDTSRIRRQQAFISSLTRKVLSSGTLLNPATLVSLLDAATQSLTADPQLANIDNLRELALSMKDLRPSDIAFVTAPWKPAGDGESVLINAKRAAPLWEAIKLDSTWPPAQDADQPLLKIEPEQIYVDVLNGTSTKGKAKKVAKELREAGYRVVEVGSAPGKDIVAKTIVQYDPRWDASAKTLVFAAGAGGESIPKHGQRMTLIIGEDFTSIKDVTISKIAGDQSADLNTADETYCAA
;
A
#
# COMPACT_ATOMS: atom_id res chain seq x y z
N LEU A 1 24.47 -8.19 -2.88
CA LEU A 1 23.10 -8.41 -3.39
C LEU A 1 22.94 -7.63 -4.69
N VAL A 2 22.67 -8.31 -5.80
CA VAL A 2 22.39 -7.69 -7.09
C VAL A 2 21.01 -8.21 -7.51
N LEU A 3 19.98 -7.38 -7.36
CA LEU A 3 18.63 -7.70 -7.80
C LEU A 3 18.37 -6.95 -9.12
N SER A 4 17.94 -7.68 -10.15
CA SER A 4 17.49 -7.05 -11.39
C SER A 4 16.17 -6.30 -11.16
N LYS A 5 15.76 -5.43 -12.09
CA LYS A 5 14.45 -4.80 -12.00
C LYS A 5 13.35 -5.85 -12.19
N GLY A 6 12.45 -5.96 -11.23
CA GLY A 6 11.32 -6.90 -11.29
C GLY A 6 10.86 -7.37 -9.91
N LYS A 7 9.84 -8.22 -9.91
CA LYS A 7 9.36 -8.89 -8.69
C LYS A 7 10.31 -10.04 -8.37
N HIS A 8 10.83 -10.05 -7.15
CA HIS A 8 11.71 -11.10 -6.64
C HIS A 8 11.07 -11.75 -5.43
N THR A 9 11.20 -13.08 -5.34
CA THR A 9 11.00 -13.81 -4.09
C THR A 9 12.37 -13.97 -3.46
N VAL A 10 12.55 -13.47 -2.24
CA VAL A 10 13.82 -13.53 -1.50
C VAL A 10 13.67 -14.41 -0.27
N GLU A 11 14.68 -15.21 0.03
CA GLU A 11 14.68 -16.17 1.15
C GLU A 11 16.03 -16.16 1.88
N GLY A 12 16.04 -16.60 3.14
CA GLY A 12 17.27 -16.81 3.92
C GLY A 12 18.27 -15.64 3.90
N GLU A 13 19.51 -15.94 3.50
CA GLU A 13 20.59 -14.95 3.41
C GLU A 13 20.31 -13.81 2.42
N GLU A 14 19.56 -14.08 1.35
CA GLU A 14 19.21 -13.07 0.36
C GLU A 14 18.20 -12.06 0.93
N ALA A 15 17.20 -12.55 1.67
CA ALA A 15 16.28 -11.70 2.41
C ALA A 15 17.01 -10.86 3.47
N LEU A 16 17.95 -11.45 4.20
CA LEU A 16 18.79 -10.73 5.16
C LEU A 16 19.65 -9.67 4.47
N ALA A 17 20.27 -10.00 3.34
CA ALA A 17 21.05 -9.07 2.54
C ALA A 17 20.19 -7.91 2.01
N PHE A 18 18.94 -8.18 1.62
CA PHE A 18 18.00 -7.15 1.17
C PHE A 18 17.67 -6.16 2.28
N VAL A 19 17.34 -6.66 3.48
CA VAL A 19 16.99 -5.83 4.65
C VAL A 19 18.20 -5.03 5.16
N ARG A 20 19.42 -5.60 5.08
CA ARG A 20 20.66 -4.95 5.56
C ARG A 20 21.35 -4.08 4.52
N ALA A 21 20.92 -4.11 3.26
CA ALA A 21 21.53 -3.31 2.20
C ALA A 21 21.54 -1.82 2.60
N ARG A 22 22.73 -1.19 2.55
CA ARG A 22 22.90 0.25 2.79
C ARG A 22 23.23 0.98 1.49
N LYS A 23 24.34 0.63 0.83
CA LYS A 23 24.88 1.37 -0.32
C LYS A 23 24.48 0.82 -1.69
N THR A 24 24.00 -0.41 -1.75
CA THR A 24 23.70 -1.10 -3.02
C THR A 24 22.25 -0.92 -3.48
N LEU A 25 21.37 -0.42 -2.61
CA LEU A 25 19.94 -0.21 -2.88
C LEU A 25 19.46 1.08 -2.17
N GLY A 26 18.79 1.98 -2.89
CA GLY A 26 18.39 3.30 -2.39
C GLY A 26 19.52 4.32 -2.24
N ASP A 27 19.23 5.43 -1.54
CA ASP A 27 20.11 6.60 -1.42
C ASP A 27 21.21 6.50 -0.34
N GLY A 28 21.32 5.35 0.33
CA GLY A 28 22.29 5.14 1.41
C GLY A 28 21.87 5.65 2.78
N SER A 29 20.70 6.27 2.92
CA SER A 29 20.17 6.79 4.19
C SER A 29 19.54 5.70 5.07
N ASP A 30 19.41 6.00 6.36
CA ASP A 30 18.69 5.16 7.31
C ASP A 30 17.18 5.10 7.02
N THR A 31 16.59 6.17 6.47
CA THR A 31 15.17 6.19 6.08
C THR A 31 14.89 5.27 4.90
N SER A 32 15.76 5.25 3.89
CA SER A 32 15.68 4.25 2.81
C SER A 32 15.79 2.81 3.32
N ARG A 33 16.59 2.57 4.38
CA ARG A 33 16.67 1.25 5.04
C ARG A 33 15.38 0.91 5.79
N ILE A 34 14.79 1.86 6.52
CA ILE A 34 13.50 1.68 7.22
C ILE A 34 12.42 1.27 6.21
N ARG A 35 12.35 1.91 5.04
CA ARG A 35 11.38 1.53 4.00
C ARG A 35 11.55 0.08 3.52
N ARG A 36 12.78 -0.41 3.34
CA ARG A 36 13.03 -1.82 3.00
C ARG A 36 12.63 -2.77 4.12
N GLN A 37 12.90 -2.39 5.36
CA GLN A 37 12.50 -3.16 6.54
C GLN A 37 10.97 -3.28 6.61
N GLN A 38 10.25 -2.17 6.44
CA GLN A 38 8.79 -2.16 6.36
C GLN A 38 8.28 -3.00 5.19
N ALA A 39 8.92 -2.94 4.01
CA ALA A 39 8.56 -3.76 2.86
C ALA A 39 8.74 -5.27 3.09
N PHE A 40 9.80 -5.65 3.81
CA PHE A 40 10.04 -7.02 4.22
C PHE A 40 8.98 -7.50 5.19
N ILE A 41 8.71 -6.74 6.26
CA ILE A 41 7.67 -7.09 7.24
C ILE A 41 6.29 -7.13 6.58
N SER A 42 5.96 -6.18 5.70
CA SER A 42 4.74 -6.19 4.88
C SER A 42 4.60 -7.49 4.08
N SER A 43 5.68 -7.95 3.42
CA SER A 43 5.66 -9.20 2.66
C SER A 43 5.49 -10.43 3.55
N LEU A 44 6.15 -10.43 4.72
CA LEU A 44 5.99 -11.46 5.73
C LEU A 44 4.54 -11.51 6.23
N THR A 45 3.98 -10.36 6.62
CA THR A 45 2.59 -10.21 7.07
C THR A 45 1.60 -10.76 6.03
N ARG A 46 1.76 -10.40 4.74
CA ARG A 46 0.92 -10.96 3.66
C ARG A 46 1.01 -12.48 3.55
N LYS A 47 2.20 -13.05 3.75
CA LYS A 47 2.41 -14.51 3.70
C LYS A 47 1.79 -15.19 4.92
N VAL A 48 1.97 -14.61 6.10
CA VAL A 48 1.41 -15.13 7.36
C VAL A 48 -0.11 -15.07 7.36
N LEU A 49 -0.70 -13.93 6.97
CA LEU A 49 -2.15 -13.72 6.91
C LEU A 49 -2.82 -14.39 5.69
N SER A 50 -2.06 -15.01 4.79
CA SER A 50 -2.64 -15.70 3.64
C SER A 50 -3.46 -16.91 4.09
N SER A 51 -4.58 -17.17 3.41
CA SER A 51 -5.43 -18.32 3.71
C SER A 51 -4.68 -19.65 3.67
N GLY A 52 -3.66 -19.77 2.81
CA GLY A 52 -2.81 -20.97 2.72
C GLY A 52 -1.90 -21.21 3.94
N THR A 53 -1.64 -20.18 4.75
CA THR A 53 -0.90 -20.29 6.01
C THR A 53 -1.87 -20.43 7.19
N LEU A 54 -2.82 -19.51 7.35
CA LEU A 54 -3.72 -19.49 8.52
C LEU A 54 -4.71 -20.66 8.55
N LEU A 55 -5.23 -21.09 7.39
CA LEU A 55 -6.21 -22.17 7.32
C LEU A 55 -5.55 -23.55 7.14
N ASN A 56 -4.22 -23.63 7.15
CA ASN A 56 -3.47 -24.88 7.10
C ASN A 56 -2.82 -25.15 8.46
N PRO A 57 -3.38 -26.08 9.27
CA PRO A 57 -2.85 -26.37 10.60
C PRO A 57 -1.39 -26.78 10.63
N ALA A 58 -0.93 -27.55 9.63
CA ALA A 58 0.47 -28.01 9.58
C ALA A 58 1.43 -26.83 9.30
N THR A 59 1.08 -25.96 8.35
CA THR A 59 1.87 -24.76 8.04
C THR A 59 1.91 -23.79 9.22
N LEU A 60 0.76 -23.58 9.88
CA LEU A 60 0.66 -22.69 11.04
C LEU A 60 1.53 -23.20 12.20
N VAL A 61 1.43 -24.48 12.56
CA VAL A 61 2.25 -25.07 13.64
C VAL A 61 3.75 -24.98 13.32
N SER A 62 4.14 -25.27 12.08
CA SER A 62 5.56 -25.18 11.65
C SER A 62 6.08 -23.75 11.73
N LEU A 63 5.26 -22.75 11.38
CA LEU A 63 5.61 -21.34 11.50
C LEU A 63 5.78 -20.92 12.97
N LEU A 64 4.86 -21.34 13.84
CA LEU A 64 4.90 -21.02 15.27
C LEU A 64 6.13 -21.64 15.95
N ASP A 65 6.47 -22.89 15.62
CA ASP A 65 7.66 -23.58 16.14
C ASP A 65 8.96 -22.92 15.68
N ALA A 66 9.06 -22.56 14.39
CA ALA A 66 10.21 -21.81 13.89
C ALA A 66 10.36 -20.45 14.57
N ALA A 67 9.23 -19.77 14.87
CA ALA A 67 9.23 -18.47 15.53
C ALA A 67 9.71 -18.56 16.99
N THR A 68 9.28 -19.56 17.77
CA THR A 68 9.73 -19.74 19.17
C THR A 68 11.22 -20.08 19.27
N GLN A 69 11.78 -20.77 18.27
CA GLN A 69 13.21 -21.10 18.22
C GLN A 69 14.08 -19.94 17.73
N SER A 70 13.53 -19.05 16.89
CA SER A 70 14.28 -17.99 16.21
C SER A 70 14.14 -16.60 16.85
N LEU A 71 13.16 -16.40 17.74
CA LEU A 71 12.87 -15.12 18.36
C LEU A 71 13.01 -15.20 19.87
N THR A 72 13.58 -14.14 20.45
CA THR A 72 13.47 -13.91 21.89
C THR A 72 12.18 -13.13 22.15
N ALA A 73 11.20 -13.78 22.76
CA ALA A 73 9.94 -13.18 23.18
C ALA A 73 9.85 -13.14 24.71
N ASP A 74 8.95 -12.31 25.23
CA ASP A 74 8.58 -12.34 26.65
C ASP A 74 8.14 -13.76 27.04
N PRO A 75 8.52 -14.31 28.21
CA PRO A 75 8.13 -15.66 28.62
C PRO A 75 6.62 -15.91 28.61
N GLN A 76 5.81 -14.88 28.85
CA GLN A 76 4.34 -14.96 28.78
C GLN A 76 3.83 -15.05 27.34
N LEU A 77 4.62 -14.69 26.34
CA LEU A 77 4.29 -14.82 24.92
C LEU A 77 5.02 -15.99 24.25
N ALA A 78 6.16 -16.42 24.77
CA ALA A 78 7.05 -17.44 24.20
C ALA A 78 6.55 -18.89 24.41
N ASN A 79 5.24 -19.12 24.26
CA ASN A 79 4.66 -20.45 24.20
C ASN A 79 3.68 -20.57 23.02
N ILE A 80 3.51 -21.80 22.55
CA ILE A 80 2.79 -22.07 21.31
C ILE A 80 1.30 -21.73 21.40
N ASP A 81 0.68 -21.89 22.57
CA ASP A 81 -0.74 -21.64 22.78
C ASP A 81 -1.04 -20.14 22.70
N ASN A 82 -0.25 -19.31 23.38
CA ASN A 82 -0.42 -17.85 23.36
C ASN A 82 -0.11 -17.25 21.98
N LEU A 83 0.90 -17.77 21.27
CA LEU A 83 1.17 -17.36 19.89
C LEU A 83 0.05 -17.78 18.93
N ARG A 84 -0.56 -18.95 19.16
CA ARG A 84 -1.71 -19.41 18.39
C ARG A 84 -2.93 -18.52 18.64
N GLU A 85 -3.23 -18.19 19.89
CA GLU A 85 -4.32 -17.27 20.22
C GLU A 85 -4.12 -15.89 19.58
N LEU A 86 -2.89 -15.36 19.62
CA LEU A 86 -2.53 -14.12 18.93
C LEU A 86 -2.71 -14.25 17.40
N ALA A 87 -2.25 -15.34 16.78
CA ALA A 87 -2.43 -15.54 15.34
C ALA A 87 -3.91 -15.64 14.94
N LEU A 88 -4.74 -16.27 15.79
CA LEU A 88 -6.18 -16.39 15.55
C LEU A 88 -6.93 -15.07 15.78
N SER A 89 -6.51 -14.22 16.71
CA SER A 89 -7.10 -12.89 16.88
C SER A 89 -6.85 -11.98 15.66
N MET A 90 -5.78 -12.26 14.92
CA MET A 90 -5.40 -11.55 13.69
C MET A 90 -6.07 -12.11 12.42
N LYS A 91 -6.89 -13.16 12.51
CA LYS A 91 -7.42 -13.86 11.31
C LYS A 91 -8.27 -12.98 10.38
N ASP A 92 -8.91 -11.95 10.93
CA ASP A 92 -9.78 -11.04 10.20
C ASP A 92 -9.03 -9.77 9.72
N LEU A 93 -7.76 -9.61 10.07
CA LEU A 93 -6.92 -8.51 9.58
C LEU A 93 -6.55 -8.72 8.12
N ARG A 94 -6.82 -7.71 7.30
CA ARG A 94 -6.33 -7.65 5.91
C ARG A 94 -5.00 -6.91 5.90
N PRO A 95 -4.10 -7.17 4.94
CA PRO A 95 -2.88 -6.38 4.77
C PRO A 95 -3.13 -4.86 4.62
N SER A 96 -4.28 -4.46 4.09
CA SER A 96 -4.69 -3.05 4.00
C SER A 96 -4.99 -2.40 5.36
N ASP A 97 -5.27 -3.20 6.39
CA ASP A 97 -5.60 -2.72 7.74
C ASP A 97 -4.35 -2.46 8.59
N ILE A 98 -3.16 -2.79 8.06
CA ILE A 98 -1.88 -2.65 8.77
C ILE A 98 -1.08 -1.49 8.16
N ALA A 99 -0.91 -0.42 8.95
CA ALA A 99 -0.10 0.73 8.60
C ALA A 99 1.32 0.63 9.20
N PHE A 100 2.32 0.83 8.36
CA PHE A 100 3.71 1.06 8.73
C PHE A 100 3.99 2.55 8.77
N VAL A 101 4.53 3.02 9.90
CA VAL A 101 4.78 4.44 10.17
C VAL A 101 6.22 4.59 10.62
N THR A 102 6.92 5.59 10.10
CA THR A 102 8.15 6.09 10.72
C THR A 102 7.78 7.26 11.63
N ALA A 103 8.24 7.26 12.88
CA ALA A 103 8.00 8.39 13.76
C ALA A 103 8.55 9.69 13.11
N PRO A 104 7.75 10.77 13.02
CA PRO A 104 8.20 12.02 12.42
C PRO A 104 9.50 12.52 13.06
N TRP A 105 10.47 12.88 12.22
CA TRP A 105 11.82 13.24 12.66
C TRP A 105 12.29 14.57 12.04
N LYS A 106 13.38 15.11 12.58
CA LYS A 106 14.08 16.30 12.06
C LYS A 106 15.59 16.12 12.22
N PRO A 107 16.44 16.77 11.40
CA PRO A 107 17.88 16.79 11.63
C PRO A 107 18.21 17.34 13.02
N ALA A 108 19.22 16.78 13.67
CA ALA A 108 19.74 17.30 14.94
C ALA A 108 20.56 18.59 14.76
N GLY A 109 21.04 18.85 13.54
CA GLY A 109 21.87 20.01 13.19
C GLY A 109 23.38 19.72 13.12
N ASP A 110 23.78 18.49 13.43
CA ASP A 110 25.16 17.99 13.38
C ASP A 110 25.54 17.34 12.03
N GLY A 111 24.58 17.21 11.12
CA GLY A 111 24.75 16.57 9.81
C GLY A 111 24.64 15.04 9.80
N GLU A 112 24.63 14.39 10.97
CA GLU A 112 24.73 12.92 11.10
C GLU A 112 23.57 12.30 11.89
N SER A 113 22.89 13.08 12.74
CA SER A 113 21.86 12.59 13.64
C SER A 113 20.47 13.14 13.33
N VAL A 114 19.46 12.39 13.75
CA VAL A 114 18.05 12.78 13.68
C VAL A 114 17.43 12.77 15.07
N LEU A 115 16.49 13.70 15.30
CA LEU A 115 15.70 13.79 16.53
C LEU A 115 14.22 13.56 16.18
N ILE A 116 13.48 12.95 17.09
CA ILE A 116 12.02 12.88 16.98
C ILE A 116 11.47 14.30 16.97
N ASN A 117 10.61 14.60 16.00
CA ASN A 117 9.89 15.85 15.95
C ASN A 117 8.65 15.75 16.86
N ALA A 118 8.83 16.10 18.13
CA ALA A 118 7.78 15.97 19.16
C ALA A 118 6.42 16.57 18.74
N LYS A 119 6.42 17.75 18.09
CA LYS A 119 5.18 18.41 17.65
C LYS A 119 4.47 17.62 16.55
N ARG A 120 5.22 17.08 15.58
CA ARG A 120 4.65 16.29 14.48
C ARG A 120 4.30 14.86 14.90
N ALA A 121 5.01 14.31 15.87
CA ALA A 121 4.77 12.97 16.40
C ALA A 121 3.65 12.93 17.45
N ALA A 122 3.26 14.09 18.03
CA ALA A 122 2.22 14.14 19.06
C ALA A 122 0.90 13.44 18.67
N PRO A 123 0.36 13.62 17.45
CA PRO A 123 -0.86 12.91 17.04
C PRO A 123 -0.68 11.39 16.94
N LEU A 124 0.51 10.91 16.53
CA LEU A 124 0.83 9.48 16.51
C LEU A 124 0.85 8.91 17.93
N TRP A 125 1.47 9.61 18.87
CA TRP A 125 1.51 9.19 20.28
C TRP A 125 0.14 9.21 20.94
N GLU A 126 -0.69 10.19 20.60
CA GLU A 126 -2.08 10.26 21.06
C GLU A 126 -2.91 9.09 20.50
N ALA A 127 -2.73 8.75 19.22
CA ALA A 127 -3.39 7.58 18.63
C ALA A 127 -3.00 6.27 19.32
N ILE A 128 -1.70 6.07 19.58
CA ILE A 128 -1.21 4.90 20.34
C ILE A 128 -1.78 4.88 21.77
N LYS A 129 -1.83 6.03 22.44
CA LYS A 129 -2.32 6.13 23.82
C LYS A 129 -3.82 5.85 23.94
N LEU A 130 -4.59 6.30 22.96
CA LEU A 130 -6.05 6.18 22.93
C LEU A 130 -6.54 4.93 22.18
N ASP A 131 -5.63 4.10 21.67
CA ASP A 131 -5.93 2.95 20.82
C ASP A 131 -6.84 3.34 19.64
N SER A 132 -6.49 4.42 18.95
CA SER A 132 -7.24 4.93 17.81
C SER A 132 -6.50 4.68 16.49
N THR A 133 -7.26 4.67 15.39
CA THR A 133 -6.71 4.35 14.07
C THR A 133 -5.66 5.37 13.64
N TRP A 134 -4.53 4.86 13.17
CA TRP A 134 -3.45 5.67 12.60
C TRP A 134 -3.06 5.13 11.22
N PRO A 135 -2.93 6.00 10.19
CA PRO A 135 -3.22 7.43 10.18
C PRO A 135 -4.69 7.69 10.54
N PRO A 136 -5.03 8.87 11.11
CA PRO A 136 -6.43 9.19 11.42
C PRO A 136 -7.24 9.02 10.14
N ALA A 137 -8.19 8.09 10.19
CA ALA A 137 -9.12 7.85 9.10
C ALA A 137 -9.90 9.15 8.87
N GLN A 138 -9.82 9.73 7.67
CA GLN A 138 -10.79 10.76 7.27
C GLN A 138 -12.15 10.12 7.02
N ASP A 139 -12.16 8.88 6.53
CA ASP A 139 -13.31 7.99 6.41
C ASP A 139 -12.90 6.54 6.69
N ALA A 140 -13.68 5.81 7.50
CA ALA A 140 -13.34 4.46 7.97
C ALA A 140 -13.25 3.41 6.84
N ASP A 141 -13.92 3.66 5.71
CA ASP A 141 -13.95 2.76 4.55
C ASP A 141 -12.89 3.10 3.49
N GLN A 142 -12.16 4.21 3.66
CA GLN A 142 -11.15 4.64 2.70
C GLN A 142 -9.77 4.05 3.06
N PRO A 143 -9.07 3.39 2.13
CA PRO A 143 -7.68 3.03 2.35
C PRO A 143 -6.81 4.30 2.47
N LEU A 144 -5.59 4.12 2.97
CA LEU A 144 -4.64 5.22 2.96
C LEU A 144 -4.29 5.62 1.52
N LEU A 145 -4.64 6.85 1.15
CA LEU A 145 -4.31 7.46 -0.13
C LEU A 145 -3.24 8.54 0.07
N LYS A 146 -2.26 8.61 -0.84
CA LYS A 146 -1.09 9.51 -0.73
C LYS A 146 -0.99 10.54 -1.84
N ILE A 147 -1.68 10.31 -2.96
CA ILE A 147 -1.59 11.14 -4.15
C ILE A 147 -2.92 11.83 -4.35
N GLU A 148 -2.88 13.16 -4.41
CA GLU A 148 -4.04 14.02 -4.65
C GLU A 148 -4.61 13.79 -6.06
N PRO A 149 -5.94 13.86 -6.25
CA PRO A 149 -6.59 13.76 -7.57
C PRO A 149 -5.94 14.65 -8.64
N GLU A 150 -5.56 15.86 -8.28
CA GLU A 150 -4.97 16.85 -9.19
C GLU A 150 -3.62 16.43 -9.78
N GLN A 151 -2.95 15.43 -9.20
CA GLN A 151 -1.68 14.89 -9.71
C GLN A 151 -1.88 13.70 -10.66
N ILE A 152 -3.12 13.24 -10.85
CA ILE A 152 -3.45 11.99 -11.55
C ILE A 152 -4.05 12.31 -12.92
N TYR A 153 -3.40 11.77 -13.96
CA TYR A 153 -3.81 11.93 -15.36
C TYR A 153 -4.58 10.69 -15.84
N VAL A 154 -5.79 10.89 -16.35
CA VAL A 154 -6.73 9.79 -16.65
C VAL A 154 -7.26 9.87 -18.07
N ASP A 155 -7.17 8.76 -18.79
CA ASP A 155 -7.93 8.49 -20.02
C ASP A 155 -9.18 7.70 -19.65
N VAL A 156 -10.35 8.15 -20.09
CA VAL A 156 -11.64 7.57 -19.72
C VAL A 156 -12.25 6.87 -20.93
N LEU A 157 -12.30 5.54 -20.90
CA LEU A 157 -12.78 4.73 -22.01
C LEU A 157 -14.11 4.06 -21.66
N ASN A 158 -15.07 4.14 -22.58
CA ASN A 158 -16.35 3.48 -22.42
C ASN A 158 -16.26 2.00 -22.83
N GLY A 159 -16.33 1.09 -21.85
CA GLY A 159 -16.42 -0.35 -22.08
C GLY A 159 -17.85 -0.89 -22.14
N THR A 160 -18.89 -0.03 -22.11
CA THR A 160 -20.29 -0.46 -22.07
C THR A 160 -21.07 -0.16 -23.34
N SER A 161 -22.25 -0.75 -23.47
CA SER A 161 -23.22 -0.44 -24.53
C SER A 161 -23.89 0.94 -24.39
N THR A 162 -23.72 1.59 -23.23
CA THR A 162 -24.36 2.88 -22.92
C THR A 162 -23.61 4.04 -23.58
N LYS A 163 -24.21 4.66 -24.59
CA LYS A 163 -23.61 5.83 -25.25
C LYS A 163 -23.41 6.98 -24.26
N GLY A 164 -22.22 7.60 -24.29
CA GLY A 164 -21.91 8.78 -23.48
C GLY A 164 -21.49 8.50 -22.03
N LYS A 165 -21.45 7.24 -21.57
CA LYS A 165 -21.04 6.89 -20.19
C LYS A 165 -19.66 7.45 -19.85
N ALA A 166 -18.67 7.31 -20.74
CA ALA A 166 -17.33 7.90 -20.55
C ALA A 166 -17.33 9.43 -20.42
N LYS A 167 -18.21 10.14 -21.15
CA LYS A 167 -18.31 11.60 -21.02
C LYS A 167 -18.89 12.01 -19.65
N LYS A 168 -19.87 11.25 -19.15
CA LYS A 168 -20.46 11.46 -17.82
C LYS A 168 -19.40 11.24 -16.73
N VAL A 169 -18.73 10.09 -16.74
CA VAL A 169 -17.68 9.77 -15.76
C VAL A 169 -16.51 10.74 -15.83
N ALA A 170 -16.12 11.16 -17.04
CA ALA A 170 -15.10 12.20 -17.22
C ALA A 170 -15.50 13.56 -16.64
N LYS A 171 -16.79 13.86 -16.50
CA LYS A 171 -17.26 15.07 -15.82
C LYS A 171 -17.13 14.91 -14.31
N GLU A 172 -17.61 13.78 -13.77
CA GLU A 172 -17.51 13.44 -12.34
C GLU A 172 -16.03 13.44 -11.87
N LEU A 173 -15.12 12.85 -12.63
CA LEU A 173 -13.69 12.87 -12.33
C LEU A 173 -13.09 14.28 -12.31
N ARG A 174 -13.50 15.16 -13.25
CA ARG A 174 -13.01 16.56 -13.25
C ARG A 174 -13.55 17.34 -12.05
N GLU A 175 -14.81 17.11 -11.69
CA GLU A 175 -15.43 17.71 -10.50
C GLU A 175 -14.74 17.24 -9.22
N ALA A 176 -14.27 15.99 -9.18
CA ALA A 176 -13.43 15.44 -8.12
C ALA A 176 -11.94 15.82 -8.21
N GLY A 177 -11.54 16.72 -9.12
CA GLY A 177 -10.18 17.26 -9.20
C GLY A 177 -9.19 16.48 -10.07
N TYR A 178 -9.58 15.38 -10.71
CA TYR A 178 -8.69 14.59 -11.58
C TYR A 178 -8.39 15.28 -12.92
N ARG A 179 -7.19 15.07 -13.46
CA ARG A 179 -6.81 15.57 -14.80
C ARG A 179 -7.22 14.59 -15.89
N VAL A 180 -8.46 14.70 -16.37
CA VAL A 180 -8.92 13.89 -17.50
C VAL A 180 -8.32 14.38 -18.82
N VAL A 181 -7.51 13.55 -19.45
CA VAL A 181 -6.76 13.85 -20.68
C VAL A 181 -7.54 13.46 -21.92
N GLU A 182 -8.04 12.22 -21.96
CA GLU A 182 -8.74 11.66 -23.13
C GLU A 182 -10.07 11.03 -22.73
N VAL A 183 -11.06 11.09 -23.61
CA VAL A 183 -12.37 10.46 -23.42
C VAL A 183 -12.76 9.74 -24.70
N GLY A 184 -12.95 8.43 -24.62
CA GLY A 184 -13.18 7.60 -25.79
C GLY A 184 -14.00 6.35 -25.50
N SER A 185 -13.93 5.40 -26.41
CA SER A 185 -14.48 4.05 -26.26
C SER A 185 -13.34 3.06 -26.06
N ALA A 186 -13.57 2.02 -25.26
CA ALA A 186 -12.59 0.96 -25.08
C ALA A 186 -12.35 0.23 -26.41
N PRO A 187 -11.11 -0.21 -26.70
CA PRO A 187 -10.82 -1.00 -27.88
C PRO A 187 -11.47 -2.39 -27.77
N GLY A 188 -12.10 -2.85 -28.86
CA GLY A 188 -12.84 -4.11 -28.91
C GLY A 188 -14.34 -3.91 -29.13
N LYS A 189 -15.06 -5.01 -29.42
CA LYS A 189 -16.54 -5.01 -29.53
C LYS A 189 -17.24 -5.56 -28.29
N ASP A 190 -16.46 -6.09 -27.35
CA ASP A 190 -16.99 -6.78 -26.18
C ASP A 190 -17.33 -5.81 -25.06
N ILE A 191 -18.44 -6.09 -24.39
CA ILE A 191 -18.87 -5.33 -23.21
C ILE A 191 -18.00 -5.74 -22.03
N VAL A 192 -17.44 -4.76 -21.35
CA VAL A 192 -16.61 -4.95 -20.16
C VAL A 192 -17.53 -5.04 -18.94
N ALA A 193 -17.56 -6.20 -18.28
CA ALA A 193 -18.41 -6.40 -17.10
C ALA A 193 -17.92 -5.59 -15.88
N LYS A 194 -16.59 -5.54 -15.67
CA LYS A 194 -15.96 -4.92 -14.50
C LYS A 194 -15.15 -3.68 -14.86
N THR A 195 -15.30 -2.63 -14.06
CA THR A 195 -14.52 -1.40 -14.20
C THR A 195 -13.08 -1.67 -13.80
N ILE A 196 -12.13 -1.27 -14.65
CA ILE A 196 -10.71 -1.48 -14.42
C ILE A 196 -9.92 -0.20 -14.64
N VAL A 197 -8.87 -0.02 -13.84
CA VAL A 197 -7.84 1.00 -14.02
C VAL A 197 -6.57 0.30 -14.48
N GLN A 198 -6.14 0.58 -15.69
CA GLN A 198 -4.85 0.16 -16.23
C GLN A 198 -3.79 1.21 -15.92
N TYR A 199 -2.66 0.79 -15.36
CA TYR A 199 -1.63 1.70 -14.90
C TYR A 199 -0.23 1.10 -14.98
N ASP A 200 0.79 1.94 -15.10
CA ASP A 200 2.18 1.50 -14.97
C ASP A 200 2.50 1.28 -13.48
N PRO A 201 3.08 0.14 -13.08
CA PRO A 201 3.39 -0.16 -11.68
C PRO A 201 4.21 0.92 -10.97
N ARG A 202 4.98 1.76 -11.70
CA ARG A 202 5.69 2.90 -11.11
C ARG A 202 4.77 3.98 -10.52
N TRP A 203 3.50 4.01 -10.91
CA TRP A 203 2.47 4.95 -10.44
C TRP A 203 1.42 4.27 -9.54
N ASP A 204 1.75 3.16 -8.87
CA ASP A 204 0.83 2.40 -8.01
C ASP A 204 0.12 3.26 -6.95
N ALA A 205 0.84 4.18 -6.30
CA ALA A 205 0.26 5.08 -5.31
C ALA A 205 -0.81 6.01 -5.91
N SER A 206 -0.58 6.49 -7.13
CA SER A 206 -1.56 7.28 -7.88
C SER A 206 -2.74 6.40 -8.34
N ALA A 207 -2.47 5.14 -8.73
CA ALA A 207 -3.49 4.21 -9.19
C ALA A 207 -4.45 3.83 -8.07
N LYS A 208 -3.95 3.62 -6.84
CA LYS A 208 -4.77 3.35 -5.65
C LYS A 208 -5.84 4.42 -5.42
N THR A 209 -5.47 5.70 -5.55
CA THR A 209 -6.42 6.82 -5.42
C THR A 209 -7.55 6.69 -6.45
N LEU A 210 -7.21 6.49 -7.72
CA LEU A 210 -8.20 6.37 -8.79
C LEU A 210 -9.04 5.09 -8.70
N VAL A 211 -8.41 3.96 -8.35
CA VAL A 211 -9.06 2.65 -8.15
C VAL A 211 -10.11 2.74 -7.06
N PHE A 212 -9.78 3.34 -5.92
CA PHE A 212 -10.72 3.53 -4.83
C PHE A 212 -11.88 4.45 -5.26
N ALA A 213 -11.55 5.61 -5.85
CA ALA A 213 -12.55 6.58 -6.28
C ALA A 213 -13.54 5.99 -7.30
N ALA A 214 -13.05 5.21 -8.26
CA ALA A 214 -13.87 4.59 -9.28
C ALA A 214 -14.56 3.29 -8.86
N GLY A 215 -14.24 2.76 -7.66
CA GLY A 215 -14.69 1.42 -7.25
C GLY A 215 -14.23 0.31 -8.21
N ALA A 216 -13.06 0.49 -8.81
CA ALA A 216 -12.57 -0.34 -9.91
C ALA A 216 -11.63 -1.46 -9.42
N GLY A 217 -11.34 -2.42 -10.30
CA GLY A 217 -10.15 -3.26 -10.17
C GLY A 217 -8.89 -2.53 -10.68
N GLY A 218 -7.71 -2.86 -10.15
CA GLY A 218 -6.43 -2.39 -10.67
C GLY A 218 -5.77 -3.43 -11.58
N GLU A 219 -5.29 -3.02 -12.75
CA GLU A 219 -4.50 -3.84 -13.66
C GLU A 219 -3.15 -3.17 -13.94
N SER A 220 -2.07 -3.81 -13.50
CA SER A 220 -0.72 -3.29 -13.66
C SER A 220 -0.11 -3.72 -15.00
N ILE A 221 0.23 -2.75 -15.84
CA ILE A 221 0.80 -2.95 -17.18
C ILE A 221 2.17 -2.26 -17.25
N PRO A 222 3.29 -3.01 -17.33
CA PRO A 222 4.62 -2.42 -17.45
C PRO A 222 4.74 -1.51 -18.69
N LYS A 223 5.36 -0.34 -18.53
CA LYS A 223 5.55 0.66 -19.59
C LYS A 223 4.25 1.28 -20.13
N HIS A 224 3.14 1.20 -19.38
CA HIS A 224 1.88 1.87 -19.73
C HIS A 224 2.00 3.39 -19.80
N GLY A 225 2.98 3.98 -19.08
CA GLY A 225 3.24 5.41 -19.13
C GLY A 225 2.87 6.12 -17.82
N GLN A 226 2.47 7.38 -17.91
CA GLN A 226 2.02 8.18 -16.74
C GLN A 226 0.50 8.37 -16.72
N ARG A 227 -0.16 8.36 -17.88
CA ARG A 227 -1.62 8.38 -17.96
C ARG A 227 -2.14 7.02 -17.54
N MET A 228 -3.14 7.00 -16.68
CA MET A 228 -3.89 5.79 -16.37
C MET A 228 -5.08 5.69 -17.30
N THR A 229 -5.51 4.47 -17.59
CA THR A 229 -6.68 4.24 -18.42
C THR A 229 -7.79 3.65 -17.55
N LEU A 230 -8.85 4.43 -17.32
CA LEU A 230 -10.07 3.95 -16.67
C LEU A 230 -11.01 3.40 -17.75
N ILE A 231 -11.19 2.09 -17.77
CA ILE A 231 -12.15 1.41 -18.63
C ILE A 231 -13.42 1.16 -17.81
N ILE A 232 -14.49 1.83 -18.20
CA ILE A 232 -15.77 1.79 -17.48
C ILE A 232 -16.51 0.49 -17.82
N GLY A 233 -16.77 -0.32 -16.79
CA GLY A 233 -17.56 -1.53 -16.90
C GLY A 233 -19.06 -1.30 -16.64
N GLU A 234 -19.83 -2.37 -16.76
CA GLU A 234 -21.26 -2.37 -16.41
C GLU A 234 -21.49 -2.16 -14.91
N ASP A 235 -20.59 -2.64 -14.07
CA ASP A 235 -20.61 -2.48 -12.60
C ASP A 235 -20.36 -1.04 -12.11
N PHE A 236 -19.91 -0.12 -12.96
CA PHE A 236 -19.62 1.26 -12.56
C PHE A 236 -20.88 1.98 -12.08
N THR A 237 -20.80 2.57 -10.88
CA THR A 237 -21.87 3.35 -10.25
C THR A 237 -21.59 4.86 -10.31
N SER A 238 -20.60 5.34 -9.57
CA SER A 238 -20.22 6.76 -9.45
C SER A 238 -18.78 6.91 -8.98
N ILE A 239 -18.20 8.10 -9.20
CA ILE A 239 -16.94 8.49 -8.54
C ILE A 239 -17.21 8.81 -7.06
N LYS A 240 -16.42 8.20 -6.18
CA LYS A 240 -16.39 8.51 -4.75
C LYS A 240 -15.43 9.67 -4.48
N ASP A 241 -15.79 10.50 -3.51
CA ASP A 241 -14.86 11.49 -2.98
C ASP A 241 -13.67 10.79 -2.31
N VAL A 242 -12.50 11.41 -2.43
CA VAL A 242 -11.26 10.93 -1.81
C VAL A 242 -10.69 12.02 -0.94
N THR A 243 -10.19 11.62 0.22
CA THR A 243 -9.52 12.55 1.12
C THR A 243 -8.09 12.08 1.37
N ILE A 244 -7.12 12.95 1.12
CA ILE A 244 -5.72 12.62 1.37
C ILE A 244 -5.36 13.00 2.80
N SER A 245 -4.81 12.04 3.54
CA SER A 245 -4.36 12.29 4.90
C SER A 245 -3.24 13.32 4.89
N LYS A 246 -3.36 14.39 5.67
CA LYS A 246 -2.31 15.42 5.82
C LYS A 246 -0.97 14.85 6.28
N ILE A 247 -0.99 13.67 6.91
CA ILE A 247 0.21 12.93 7.34
C ILE A 247 0.86 12.18 6.17
N ALA A 248 0.11 11.74 5.16
CA ALA A 248 0.65 11.10 3.96
C ALA A 248 1.53 12.06 3.13
N GLY A 249 1.29 13.37 3.25
CA GLY A 249 2.14 14.42 2.68
C GLY A 249 3.40 14.74 3.51
N ASP A 250 3.53 14.24 4.75
CA ASP A 250 4.74 14.40 5.54
C ASP A 250 5.78 13.37 5.15
N GLN A 251 6.73 13.78 4.30
CA GLN A 251 7.85 12.95 3.84
C GLN A 251 8.76 12.44 4.98
N SER A 252 8.63 12.96 6.21
CA SER A 252 9.37 12.44 7.37
C SER A 252 8.66 11.28 8.07
N ALA A 253 7.34 11.13 7.86
CA ALA A 253 6.52 10.11 8.51
C ALA A 253 6.49 8.78 7.73
N ASP A 254 6.84 8.81 6.44
CA ASP A 254 7.00 7.64 5.56
C ASP A 254 5.96 6.54 5.83
N LEU A 255 4.72 6.91 5.57
CA LEU A 255 3.54 6.11 5.88
C LEU A 255 3.23 5.15 4.73
N ASN A 256 3.13 3.85 5.01
CA ASN A 256 2.85 2.80 4.03
C ASN A 256 1.84 1.78 4.60
N THR A 257 1.09 1.07 3.78
CA THR A 257 0.24 -0.06 4.22
C THR A 257 0.85 -1.41 3.83
N ALA A 258 0.44 -2.50 4.49
CA ALA A 258 1.06 -3.81 4.26
C ALA A 258 0.67 -4.45 2.92
N ASP A 259 -0.28 -3.90 2.17
CA ASP A 259 -0.62 -4.30 0.80
C ASP A 259 0.21 -3.55 -0.26
N GLU A 260 0.98 -2.53 0.10
CA GLU A 260 1.79 -1.78 -0.87
C GLU A 260 2.97 -2.60 -1.41
N THR A 261 3.26 -2.40 -2.70
CA THR A 261 4.43 -2.98 -3.35
C THR A 261 5.59 -2.00 -3.24
N TYR A 262 6.67 -2.42 -2.62
CA TYR A 262 7.90 -1.64 -2.55
C TYR A 262 8.77 -1.90 -3.78
N CYS A 263 9.15 -0.82 -4.47
CA CYS A 263 10.15 -0.85 -5.52
C CYS A 263 11.45 -0.26 -4.99
N ALA A 264 12.50 -1.08 -4.84
CA ALA A 264 13.84 -0.59 -4.57
C ALA A 264 14.34 0.16 -5.81
N ALA A 265 14.60 1.46 -5.68
CA ALA A 265 15.27 2.27 -6.70
C ALA A 265 16.78 2.06 -6.66
#